data_AF-H8GXF1-F1
#
_entry.id   AF-H8GXF1-F1
#
_cell.length_a   1.000
_cell.length_b   1.000
_cell.length_c   1.000
_cell.angle_alpha   90.00
_cell.angle_beta   90.00
_cell.angle_gamma   90.00
#
_symmetry.space_group_name_H-M   'P 1'
#
loop_
_entity.id
_entity.type
_entity.pdbx_description
1 polymer ?
#
loop_
_entity_poly.entity_id
_entity_poly.type
_entity_poly.pdbx_seq_one_letter_code
_entity_poly.pdbx_strand_id
1 'polypeptide(L)'
;MKWTMDGTQVSYVPTRDVVVNPATFQLGPQGAQVIRVGVLKKAGADEMTYRVFVRQVLDTATAQADQQDAQINLSRLINISLPVYVTPPDSAAKVSFRINAGGQTPTLEVTNGGNRHLTLRQLRLVSGDQTFPIGSNAVLGKSTLALALPAALPAGAVVEARYQDADDKEQRAAVAR
;
A
#
# COMPACT_ATOMS: atom_id res chain seq x y z
N MET A 1 7.08 8.68 7.63
CA MET A 1 6.72 9.52 6.47
C MET A 1 5.21 9.70 6.46
N LYS A 2 4.69 10.91 6.25
CA LYS A 2 3.28 11.14 5.93
C LYS A 2 3.01 10.56 4.55
N TRP A 3 1.96 9.76 4.46
CA TRP A 3 1.54 9.12 3.22
C TRP A 3 0.33 9.85 2.67
N THR A 4 0.43 10.37 1.46
CA THR A 4 -0.63 11.12 0.79
C THR A 4 -0.93 10.52 -0.57
N MET A 5 -2.17 10.71 -1.02
CA MET A 5 -2.62 10.42 -2.38
C MET A 5 -3.29 11.68 -2.92
N ASP A 6 -2.66 12.32 -3.90
CA ASP A 6 -3.22 13.47 -4.61
C ASP A 6 -3.63 13.03 -6.02
N GLY A 7 -4.93 13.06 -6.32
CA GLY A 7 -5.48 12.34 -7.45
C GLY A 7 -5.10 10.86 -7.37
N THR A 8 -4.34 10.36 -8.35
CA THR A 8 -3.80 8.99 -8.43
C THR A 8 -2.34 8.88 -7.97
N GLN A 9 -1.70 10.00 -7.60
CA GLN A 9 -0.28 10.06 -7.27
C GLN A 9 -0.05 9.76 -5.79
N VAL A 10 0.70 8.68 -5.51
CA VAL A 10 1.14 8.34 -4.16
C VAL A 10 2.43 9.10 -3.82
N SER A 11 2.48 9.72 -2.64
CA SER A 11 3.67 10.41 -2.16
C SER A 11 3.95 10.17 -0.67
N TYR A 12 5.24 10.25 -0.31
CA TYR A 12 5.73 10.09 1.06
C TYR A 12 6.54 11.32 1.45
N VAL A 13 6.05 12.06 2.45
CA VAL A 13 6.66 13.33 2.89
C VAL A 13 7.25 13.15 4.30
N PRO A 14 8.46 13.66 4.60
CA PRO A 14 8.97 13.71 5.97
C PRO A 14 7.99 14.40 6.92
N THR A 15 7.83 13.87 8.13
CA THR A 15 6.90 14.42 9.15
C THR A 15 7.45 14.19 10.54
N ARG A 16 7.04 15.04 11.49
CA ARG A 16 7.31 14.91 12.93
C ARG A 16 6.09 14.46 13.73
N ASP A 17 4.95 14.19 13.06
CA ASP A 17 3.71 13.74 13.71
C ASP A 17 3.83 12.34 14.33
N VAL A 18 4.79 11.53 13.83
CA VAL A 18 5.03 10.16 14.26
C VAL A 18 6.51 10.00 14.57
N VAL A 19 6.80 9.40 15.74
CA VAL A 19 8.14 9.06 16.20
C VAL A 19 8.29 7.54 16.29
N VAL A 20 9.51 7.06 16.03
CA VAL A 20 9.85 5.62 16.10
C VAL A 20 11.00 5.39 17.07
N ASN A 21 10.93 4.33 17.85
CA ASN A 21 11.97 3.97 18.81
C ASN A 21 12.10 2.43 18.94
N PRO A 22 13.31 1.86 18.82
CA PRO A 22 14.56 2.53 18.46
C PRO A 22 14.56 2.95 16.97
N ALA A 23 15.32 3.99 16.64
CA ALA A 23 15.48 4.44 15.25
C ALA A 23 16.47 3.54 14.46
N THR A 24 17.42 2.92 15.17
CA THR A 24 18.42 2.00 14.63
C THR A 24 18.63 0.88 15.64
N PHE A 25 18.80 -0.35 15.17
CA PHE A 25 19.10 -1.52 15.98
C PHE A 25 19.85 -2.55 15.14
N GLN A 26 20.48 -3.52 15.80
CA GLN A 26 21.05 -4.71 15.15
C GLN A 26 20.14 -5.90 15.42
N LEU A 27 19.99 -6.77 14.43
CA LEU A 27 19.17 -7.98 14.53
C LEU A 27 20.04 -9.19 14.18
N GLY A 28 20.25 -10.08 15.14
CA GLY A 28 20.96 -11.34 14.91
C GLY A 28 20.07 -12.37 14.21
N PRO A 29 20.65 -13.53 13.81
CA PRO A 29 19.89 -14.65 13.28
C PRO A 29 18.77 -15.07 14.25
N GLN A 30 17.56 -15.27 13.72
CA GLN A 30 16.36 -15.60 14.52
C GLN A 30 16.00 -14.55 15.60
N GLY A 31 16.62 -13.37 15.55
CA GLY A 31 16.36 -12.29 16.49
C GLY A 31 14.99 -11.66 16.27
N ALA A 32 14.41 -11.14 17.35
CA ALA A 32 13.18 -10.35 17.32
C ALA A 32 13.45 -8.95 17.90
N GLN A 33 12.86 -7.92 17.28
CA GLN A 33 12.94 -6.55 17.76
C GLN A 33 11.56 -5.92 17.79
N VAL A 34 11.22 -5.28 18.92
CA VAL A 34 10.03 -4.46 19.05
C VAL A 34 10.36 -3.01 18.66
N ILE A 35 9.62 -2.47 17.69
CA ILE A 35 9.68 -1.04 17.31
C ILE A 35 8.44 -0.36 17.88
N ARG A 36 8.64 0.62 18.77
CA ARG A 36 7.59 1.47 19.31
C ARG A 36 7.32 2.62 18.35
N VAL A 37 6.05 2.85 18.05
CA VAL A 37 5.59 3.96 17.22
C VAL A 37 4.71 4.86 18.07
N GLY A 38 5.13 6.11 18.25
CA GLY A 38 4.37 7.12 18.98
C GLY A 38 3.75 8.12 18.02
N VAL A 39 2.48 8.44 18.20
CA VAL A 39 1.78 9.49 17.45
C VAL A 39 1.69 10.73 18.32
N LEU A 40 2.26 11.83 17.87
CA LEU A 40 2.35 13.10 18.59
C LEU A 40 1.23 14.07 18.26
N LYS A 41 0.47 13.81 17.19
CA LYS A 41 -0.62 14.65 16.71
C LYS A 41 -1.95 13.89 16.76
N LYS A 42 -2.98 14.50 17.36
CA LYS A 42 -4.34 13.96 17.33
C LYS A 42 -4.95 14.11 15.93
N ALA A 43 -5.67 13.09 15.49
CA ALA A 43 -6.45 13.16 14.25
C ALA A 43 -7.60 14.17 14.41
N GLY A 44 -7.89 14.88 13.31
CA GLY A 44 -9.06 15.76 13.21
C GLY A 44 -10.28 14.97 12.77
N ALA A 45 -11.01 15.47 11.76
CA ALA A 45 -12.13 14.75 11.16
C ALA A 45 -11.71 13.66 10.15
N ASP A 46 -10.48 13.74 9.66
CA ASP A 46 -9.92 12.82 8.66
C ASP A 46 -8.84 11.93 9.29
N GLU A 47 -8.76 10.69 8.81
CA GLU A 47 -7.70 9.76 9.18
C GLU A 47 -6.33 10.30 8.78
N MET A 48 -5.37 10.18 9.69
CA MET A 48 -3.98 10.50 9.42
C MET A 48 -3.23 9.23 8.98
N THR A 49 -2.53 9.32 7.87
CA THR A 49 -1.93 8.18 7.16
C THR A 49 -0.42 8.33 7.09
N TYR A 50 0.30 7.29 7.52
CA TYR A 50 1.76 7.29 7.58
C TYR A 50 2.35 5.96 7.10
N ARG A 51 3.62 6.00 6.73
CA ARG A 51 4.48 4.83 6.54
C ARG A 51 5.70 4.90 7.44
N VAL A 52 5.97 3.80 8.13
CA VAL A 52 7.24 3.53 8.80
C VAL A 52 8.07 2.63 7.88
N PHE A 53 9.27 3.09 7.52
CA PHE A 53 10.19 2.34 6.67
C PHE A 53 11.28 1.72 7.54
N VAL A 54 11.36 0.39 7.53
CA VAL A 54 12.42 -0.37 8.19
C VAL A 54 13.36 -0.87 7.10
N ARG A 55 14.59 -0.35 7.09
CA ARG A 55 15.57 -0.60 6.03
C ARG A 55 16.81 -1.25 6.62
N GLN A 56 17.21 -2.36 6.03
CA GLN A 56 18.53 -2.91 6.25
C GLN A 56 19.56 -2.01 5.58
N VAL A 57 20.68 -1.80 6.27
CA VAL A 57 21.86 -1.11 5.76
C VAL A 57 22.99 -2.12 5.63
N LEU A 58 23.90 -1.90 4.70
CA LEU A 58 25.11 -2.72 4.55
C LEU A 58 26.01 -2.56 5.79
N ASP A 59 26.54 -3.68 6.28
CA ASP A 59 27.64 -3.63 7.23
C ASP A 59 28.94 -3.37 6.46
N THR A 60 29.62 -2.28 6.80
CA THR A 60 30.86 -1.85 6.14
C THR A 60 32.01 -2.85 6.35
N ALA A 61 31.95 -3.69 7.40
CA ALA A 61 32.97 -4.70 7.67
C ALA A 61 32.93 -5.87 6.67
N THR A 62 31.74 -6.30 6.25
CA THR A 62 31.57 -7.37 5.24
C THR A 62 31.90 -6.91 3.83
N ALA A 63 31.79 -5.60 3.53
CA ALA A 63 32.08 -5.06 2.21
C ALA A 63 33.58 -5.07 1.84
N GLN A 64 34.47 -5.19 2.84
CA GLN A 64 35.93 -5.18 2.65
C GLN A 64 36.55 -6.57 2.52
N ALA A 65 35.90 -7.62 3.03
CA ALA A 65 36.44 -8.98 3.05
C ALA A 65 36.38 -9.67 1.67
N ASP A 66 35.42 -9.32 0.82
CA ASP A 66 35.18 -10.01 -0.46
C ASP A 66 35.92 -9.38 -1.67
N GLN A 67 36.91 -8.51 -1.44
CA GLN A 67 37.64 -7.85 -2.55
C GLN A 67 38.82 -8.66 -3.12
N GLN A 68 39.07 -9.87 -2.62
CA GLN A 68 40.25 -10.67 -3.01
C GLN A 68 40.04 -11.61 -4.21
N ASP A 69 38.81 -11.82 -4.65
CA ASP A 69 38.51 -12.51 -5.91
C ASP A 69 37.36 -11.80 -6.63
N ALA A 70 37.41 -11.76 -7.96
CA ALA A 70 36.40 -11.11 -8.81
C ALA A 70 35.06 -11.89 -8.82
N GLN A 71 34.45 -12.04 -7.65
CA GLN A 71 33.10 -12.58 -7.47
C GLN A 71 32.10 -11.41 -7.51
N ILE A 72 31.07 -11.57 -8.32
CA ILE A 72 29.93 -10.64 -8.34
C ILE A 72 29.18 -10.83 -7.01
N ASN A 73 29.45 -9.96 -6.04
CA ASN A 73 28.77 -9.96 -4.75
C ASN A 73 27.41 -9.26 -4.87
N LEU A 74 26.35 -10.04 -5.06
CA LEU A 74 24.98 -9.53 -5.05
C LEU A 74 24.50 -9.37 -3.60
N SER A 75 24.63 -8.16 -3.06
CA SER A 75 24.05 -7.81 -1.77
C SER A 75 22.55 -7.55 -1.89
N ARG A 76 21.71 -8.31 -1.17
CA ARG A 76 20.26 -8.04 -1.07
C ARG A 76 19.94 -7.33 0.24
N LEU A 77 19.35 -6.14 0.15
CA LEU A 77 18.88 -5.37 1.30
C LEU A 77 17.36 -5.45 1.43
N ILE A 78 16.89 -5.58 2.67
CA ILE A 78 15.47 -5.58 2.98
C ILE A 78 14.96 -4.15 3.20
N ASN A 79 13.81 -3.82 2.61
CA ASN A 79 13.08 -2.58 2.86
C ASN A 79 11.60 -2.90 3.10
N ILE A 80 11.15 -2.75 4.34
CA ILE A 80 9.76 -3.01 4.75
C ILE A 80 9.05 -1.66 4.96
N SER A 81 7.86 -1.51 4.39
CA SER A 81 7.03 -0.31 4.52
C SER A 81 5.73 -0.64 5.26
N LEU A 82 5.68 -0.29 6.54
CA LEU A 82 4.54 -0.57 7.42
C LEU A 82 3.56 0.61 7.43
N PRO A 83 2.26 0.39 7.17
CA PRO A 83 1.25 1.42 7.31
C PRO A 83 0.95 1.72 8.78
N VAL A 84 0.76 3.00 9.09
CA VAL A 84 0.28 3.47 10.39
C VAL A 84 -0.88 4.43 10.14
N TYR A 85 -2.03 4.13 10.73
CA TYR A 85 -3.25 4.91 10.59
C TYR A 85 -3.69 5.44 11.94
N VAL A 86 -4.12 6.70 11.97
CA VAL A 86 -4.70 7.33 13.16
C VAL A 86 -6.11 7.74 12.78
N THR A 87 -7.05 6.87 13.09
CA THR A 87 -8.43 6.94 12.61
C THR A 87 -9.32 7.59 13.67
N PRO A 88 -10.00 8.70 13.36
CA PRO A 88 -11.04 9.25 14.23
C PRO A 88 -12.17 8.24 14.49
N PRO A 89 -12.90 8.38 15.59
CA PRO A 89 -14.16 7.65 15.80
C PRO A 89 -15.13 7.90 14.63
N ASP A 90 -15.96 6.90 14.34
CA ASP A 90 -17.02 6.96 13.32
C ASP A 90 -16.55 7.23 11.88
N SER A 91 -15.24 7.21 11.60
CA SER A 91 -14.74 7.29 10.24
C SER A 91 -15.17 6.07 9.42
N ALA A 92 -15.52 6.29 8.16
CA ALA A 92 -15.98 5.25 7.23
C ALA A 92 -15.31 5.40 5.86
N ALA A 93 -15.06 4.27 5.20
CA ALA A 93 -14.67 4.25 3.80
C ALA A 93 -15.92 4.18 2.92
N LYS A 94 -15.89 4.84 1.77
CA LYS A 94 -16.99 4.82 0.79
C LYS A 94 -16.38 4.72 -0.59
N VAL A 95 -16.26 3.49 -1.10
CA VAL A 95 -15.52 3.22 -2.33
C VAL A 95 -16.43 2.99 -3.54
N SER A 96 -15.98 3.49 -4.68
CA SER A 96 -16.56 3.20 -6.01
C SER A 96 -15.45 2.80 -6.98
N PHE A 97 -15.76 1.87 -7.89
CA PHE A 97 -14.82 1.33 -8.85
C PHE A 97 -15.21 1.77 -10.28
N ARG A 98 -14.23 2.19 -11.07
CA ARG A 98 -14.40 2.54 -12.49
C ARG A 98 -13.22 2.04 -13.30
N ILE A 99 -13.46 1.50 -14.49
CA ILE A 99 -12.41 1.24 -15.48
C ILE A 99 -12.27 2.50 -16.32
N ASN A 100 -11.07 3.03 -16.41
CA ASN A 100 -10.73 4.11 -17.34
C ASN A 100 -9.94 3.51 -18.51
N ALA A 101 -10.54 3.53 -19.69
CA ALA A 101 -9.95 2.99 -20.93
C ALA A 101 -9.28 4.07 -21.80
N GLY A 102 -9.24 5.33 -21.36
CA GLY A 102 -8.79 6.47 -22.17
C GLY A 102 -7.28 6.59 -22.41
N GLY A 103 -6.47 5.61 -21.96
CA GLY A 103 -5.02 5.62 -22.09
C GLY A 103 -4.46 4.38 -22.80
N GLN A 104 -3.14 4.37 -23.04
CA GLN A 104 -2.45 3.23 -23.68
C GLN A 104 -2.56 1.93 -22.86
N THR A 105 -2.76 2.03 -21.55
CA THR A 105 -3.06 0.91 -20.67
C THR A 105 -4.33 1.25 -19.89
N PRO A 106 -5.37 0.40 -19.92
CA PRO A 106 -6.57 0.62 -19.13
C PRO A 106 -6.23 0.58 -17.63
N THR A 107 -6.93 1.37 -16.82
CA THR A 107 -6.73 1.42 -15.37
C THR A 107 -8.03 1.15 -14.63
N LEU A 108 -7.92 0.55 -13.45
CA LEU A 108 -9.00 0.47 -12.47
C LEU A 108 -8.80 1.62 -11.49
N GLU A 109 -9.72 2.57 -11.53
CA GLU A 109 -9.82 3.66 -10.58
C GLU A 109 -10.70 3.24 -9.41
N VAL A 110 -10.14 3.28 -8.21
CA VAL A 110 -10.86 3.11 -6.95
C VAL A 110 -10.92 4.47 -6.27
N THR A 111 -12.10 5.09 -6.24
CA THR A 111 -12.32 6.36 -5.55
C THR A 111 -12.88 6.10 -4.17
N ASN A 112 -12.28 6.67 -3.13
CA ASN A 112 -12.79 6.61 -1.76
C ASN A 112 -13.27 8.00 -1.32
N GLY A 113 -14.58 8.20 -1.30
CA GLY A 113 -15.21 9.43 -0.80
C GLY A 113 -15.35 9.48 0.72
N GLY A 114 -14.92 8.43 1.42
CA GLY A 114 -14.91 8.36 2.89
C GLY A 114 -13.71 9.07 3.52
N ASN A 115 -13.71 9.18 4.85
CA ASN A 115 -12.65 9.85 5.63
C ASN A 115 -11.65 8.89 6.30
N ARG A 116 -11.80 7.57 6.11
CA ARG A 116 -10.75 6.57 6.40
C ARG A 116 -10.37 5.78 5.16
N HIS A 117 -9.19 5.18 5.19
CA HIS A 117 -8.72 4.27 4.17
C HIS A 117 -9.59 3.01 4.08
N LEU A 118 -9.48 2.32 2.95
CA LEU A 118 -9.92 0.94 2.79
C LEU A 118 -8.74 0.09 2.33
N THR A 119 -8.54 -1.04 2.99
CA THR A 119 -7.62 -2.09 2.54
C THR A 119 -8.39 -3.07 1.66
N LEU A 120 -7.88 -3.28 0.45
CA LEU A 120 -8.41 -4.18 -0.58
C LEU A 120 -7.46 -5.38 -0.67
N ARG A 121 -7.69 -6.42 0.12
CA ARG A 121 -6.89 -7.65 0.04
C ARG A 121 -7.38 -8.52 -1.10
N GLN A 122 -6.47 -9.16 -1.83
CA GLN A 122 -6.80 -10.09 -2.92
C GLN A 122 -7.81 -9.50 -3.93
N LEU A 123 -7.65 -8.21 -4.25
CA LEU A 123 -8.51 -7.53 -5.22
C LEU A 123 -8.39 -8.24 -6.57
N ARG A 124 -9.54 -8.54 -7.15
CA ARG A 124 -9.66 -9.17 -8.45
C ARG A 124 -10.91 -8.67 -9.16
N LEU A 125 -10.83 -8.60 -10.47
CA LEU A 125 -11.97 -8.33 -11.34
C LEU A 125 -12.54 -9.65 -11.84
N VAL A 126 -13.86 -9.76 -11.86
CA VAL A 126 -14.58 -10.93 -12.36
C VAL A 126 -15.47 -10.51 -13.52
N SER A 127 -15.38 -11.24 -14.63
CA SER A 127 -16.16 -11.02 -15.84
C SER A 127 -16.58 -12.37 -16.42
N GLY A 128 -17.85 -12.76 -16.20
CA GLY A 128 -18.30 -14.12 -16.47
C GLY A 128 -17.49 -15.14 -15.66
N ASP A 129 -16.93 -16.14 -16.34
CA ASP A 129 -16.09 -17.17 -15.72
C ASP A 129 -14.61 -16.77 -15.59
N GLN A 130 -14.23 -15.61 -16.11
CA GLN A 130 -12.85 -15.12 -16.07
C GLN A 130 -12.59 -14.29 -14.81
N THR A 131 -11.47 -14.56 -14.15
CA THR A 131 -10.98 -13.81 -12.99
C THR A 131 -9.61 -13.19 -13.30
N PHE A 132 -9.49 -11.90 -13.05
CA PHE A 132 -8.28 -11.11 -13.28
C PHE A 132 -7.73 -10.61 -11.94
N PRO A 133 -6.67 -11.25 -11.40
CA PRO A 133 -6.09 -10.83 -10.14
C PRO A 133 -5.37 -9.48 -10.29
N ILE A 134 -5.63 -8.56 -9.37
CA ILE A 134 -4.97 -7.24 -9.30
C ILE A 134 -3.96 -7.20 -8.14
N GLY A 135 -4.28 -7.85 -7.01
CA GLY A 135 -3.42 -7.96 -5.84
C GLY A 135 -3.95 -7.20 -4.63
N SER A 136 -3.09 -6.92 -3.66
CA SER A 136 -3.49 -6.24 -2.42
C SER A 136 -3.08 -4.78 -2.44
N ASN A 137 -4.02 -3.88 -2.18
CA ASN A 137 -3.80 -2.44 -2.20
C ASN A 137 -4.57 -1.76 -1.06
N ALA A 138 -4.31 -0.47 -0.86
CA ALA A 138 -5.12 0.36 0.02
C ALA A 138 -5.36 1.71 -0.64
N VAL A 139 -6.59 2.22 -0.54
CA VAL A 139 -6.99 3.55 -1.02
C VAL A 139 -7.23 4.43 0.19
N LEU A 140 -6.59 5.60 0.24
CA LEU A 140 -6.74 6.53 1.37
C LEU A 140 -8.12 7.20 1.35
N GLY A 141 -8.53 7.78 2.48
CA GLY A 141 -9.75 8.59 2.53
C GLY A 141 -9.63 9.82 1.63
N LYS A 142 -10.73 10.22 0.99
CA LYS A 142 -10.83 11.37 0.08
C LYS A 142 -9.81 11.34 -1.06
N SER A 143 -9.48 10.15 -1.55
CA SER A 143 -8.46 9.94 -2.58
C SER A 143 -8.90 8.94 -3.63
N THR A 144 -8.15 8.89 -4.73
CA THR A 144 -8.33 7.90 -5.79
C THR A 144 -7.07 7.08 -5.97
N LEU A 145 -7.22 5.78 -6.16
CA LEU A 145 -6.13 4.88 -6.51
C LEU A 145 -6.35 4.42 -7.95
N ALA A 146 -5.33 4.56 -8.81
CA ALA A 146 -5.35 3.98 -10.15
C ALA A 146 -4.42 2.77 -10.21
N LEU A 147 -4.97 1.64 -10.64
CA LEU A 147 -4.26 0.37 -10.77
C LEU A 147 -4.21 0.01 -12.25
N ALA A 148 -3.02 -0.23 -12.80
CA ALA A 148 -2.88 -0.70 -14.17
C ALA A 148 -3.58 -2.05 -14.33
N LEU A 149 -4.41 -2.16 -15.37
CA LEU A 149 -5.08 -3.41 -15.70
C LEU A 149 -4.26 -4.17 -16.75
N PRO A 150 -4.25 -5.51 -16.68
CA PRO A 150 -3.71 -6.30 -17.79
C PRO A 150 -4.54 -6.00 -19.06
N ALA A 151 -3.88 -5.91 -20.21
CA ALA A 151 -4.51 -5.56 -21.49
C ALA A 151 -5.64 -6.53 -21.94
N ALA A 152 -5.81 -7.66 -21.27
CA ALA A 152 -6.71 -8.76 -21.64
C ALA A 152 -8.15 -8.65 -21.10
N LEU A 153 -8.59 -7.49 -20.60
CA LEU A 153 -9.96 -7.36 -20.09
C LEU A 153 -10.99 -7.37 -21.24
N PRO A 154 -12.02 -8.23 -21.19
CA PRO A 154 -13.02 -8.31 -22.23
C PRO A 154 -13.83 -7.01 -22.34
N ALA A 155 -13.89 -6.45 -23.55
CA ALA A 155 -14.71 -5.28 -23.85
C ALA A 155 -16.21 -5.61 -23.72
N GLY A 156 -17.00 -4.68 -23.18
CA GLY A 156 -18.47 -4.78 -23.09
C GLY A 156 -19.06 -5.66 -21.98
N ALA A 157 -18.29 -6.55 -21.33
CA ALA A 157 -18.82 -7.39 -20.26
C ALA A 157 -19.04 -6.63 -18.93
N VAL A 158 -20.06 -7.01 -18.16
CA VAL A 158 -20.24 -6.52 -16.78
C VAL A 158 -19.06 -7.01 -15.95
N VAL A 159 -18.39 -6.08 -15.26
CA VAL A 159 -17.24 -6.38 -14.41
C VAL A 159 -17.61 -6.15 -12.95
N GLU A 160 -17.32 -7.13 -12.10
CA GLU A 160 -17.46 -7.05 -10.65
C GLU A 160 -16.06 -7.02 -10.01
N ALA A 161 -15.84 -6.13 -9.06
CA ALA A 161 -14.66 -6.14 -8.20
C ALA A 161 -14.95 -7.01 -6.97
N ARG A 162 -14.07 -7.97 -6.68
CA ARG A 162 -14.08 -8.78 -5.45
C ARG A 162 -12.81 -8.54 -4.67
N TYR A 163 -12.93 -8.37 -3.36
CA TYR A 163 -11.79 -8.18 -2.47
C TYR A 163 -12.17 -8.61 -1.04
N GLN A 164 -11.16 -8.84 -0.20
CA GLN A 164 -11.32 -8.99 1.24
C GLN A 164 -11.05 -7.65 1.92
N ASP A 165 -11.91 -7.24 2.84
CA ASP A 165 -11.67 -6.07 3.69
C ASP A 165 -10.65 -6.37 4.80
N ALA A 166 -10.47 -5.47 5.76
CA ALA A 166 -9.54 -5.64 6.87
C ALA A 166 -9.95 -6.72 7.90
N ASP A 167 -11.21 -7.18 7.86
CA ASP A 167 -11.76 -8.22 8.73
C ASP A 167 -11.85 -9.59 8.03
N ASP A 168 -11.19 -9.71 6.87
CA ASP A 168 -11.14 -10.90 6.00
C ASP A 168 -12.51 -11.27 5.40
N LYS A 169 -13.47 -10.33 5.41
CA LYS A 169 -14.78 -10.52 4.80
C LYS A 169 -14.71 -10.22 3.31
N GLU A 170 -15.29 -11.10 2.52
CA GLU A 170 -15.39 -10.91 1.08
C GLU A 170 -16.45 -9.86 0.75
N GLN A 171 -16.02 -8.87 -0.03
CA GLN A 171 -16.83 -7.77 -0.53
C GLN A 171 -16.94 -7.86 -2.06
N ARG A 172 -18.07 -7.38 -2.58
CA ARG A 172 -18.35 -7.32 -4.01
C ARG A 172 -18.86 -5.94 -4.37
N ALA A 173 -18.40 -5.40 -5.49
CA ALA A 173 -18.82 -4.11 -5.99
C ALA A 173 -18.93 -4.12 -7.51
N ALA A 174 -19.96 -3.48 -8.05
CA ALA A 174 -20.05 -3.21 -9.47
C ALA A 174 -18.93 -2.25 -9.92
N VAL A 175 -18.41 -2.47 -11.12
CA VAL A 175 -17.38 -1.63 -11.71
C VAL A 175 -17.97 -0.85 -12.88
N ALA A 176 -17.95 0.48 -12.77
CA ALA A 176 -18.35 1.36 -13.86
C ALA A 176 -17.32 1.31 -15.01
N ARG A 177 -17.75 1.67 -16.23
CA ARG A 177 -16.88 1.84 -17.39
C ARG A 177 -16.83 3.30 -17.81
#